data_AF-A0A6A5KQN5-F1
#
_entry.id   AF-A0A6A5KQN5-F1
#
_cell.length_a   1.000
_cell.length_b   1.000
_cell.length_c   1.000
_cell.angle_alpha   90.00
_cell.angle_beta   90.00
_cell.angle_gamma   90.00
#
_symmetry.space_group_name_H-M   'P 1'
#
loop_
_entity.id
_entity.type
_entity.pdbx_description
1 polymer ?
#
loop_
_entity_poly.entity_id
_entity_poly.type
_entity_poly.pdbx_seq_one_letter_code
_entity_poly.pdbx_strand_id
1 'polypeptide(L)'
;MTLVKFLRTQNTYRTVVLPDGTSESRTAWARDTRAWPTWMYFAVAAVSVLLNFATVFSYKFGVEKANTASYVTSGFSWVVMVGNLVVWSVAAGMYRGEKDKDGKSDDLWGWTCSAGARAIQQEFAKEVDFNRFCNVQSVSWYIGLVQAGAALLTVVIYVMAFMRRRSKRKVEQRLRMSAYGNSRR
;
A
#
# COMPACT_ATOMS: atom_id res chain seq x y z
N MET A 1 10.40 -2.77 -10.02
CA MET A 1 11.78 -2.96 -10.53
C MET A 1 12.37 -4.30 -10.11
N THR A 2 12.24 -4.70 -8.84
CA THR A 2 12.70 -6.02 -8.33
C THR A 2 12.04 -7.21 -9.02
N LEU A 3 10.72 -7.23 -9.22
CA LEU A 3 10.03 -8.33 -9.90
C LEU A 3 10.47 -8.54 -11.36
N VAL A 4 10.59 -7.45 -12.13
CA VAL A 4 11.06 -7.55 -13.53
C VAL A 4 12.49 -8.07 -13.59
N LYS A 5 13.33 -7.63 -12.66
CA LYS A 5 14.72 -8.09 -12.60
C LYS A 5 14.80 -9.55 -12.18
N PHE A 6 14.01 -9.96 -11.18
CA PHE A 6 13.80 -11.36 -10.80
C PHE A 6 13.40 -12.23 -11.99
N LEU A 7 12.33 -11.87 -12.70
CA LEU A 7 11.86 -12.65 -13.84
C LEU A 7 12.90 -12.76 -14.97
N ARG A 8 13.79 -11.78 -15.11
CA ARG A 8 14.89 -11.80 -16.09
C ARG A 8 16.10 -12.60 -15.63
N THR A 9 16.42 -12.63 -14.34
CA THR A 9 17.66 -13.23 -13.80
C THR A 9 17.42 -14.53 -13.04
N GLN A 10 16.17 -14.98 -12.89
CA GLN A 10 15.84 -16.23 -12.20
C GLN A 10 16.45 -17.48 -12.84
N ASN A 11 16.74 -17.43 -14.14
CA ASN A 11 17.37 -18.53 -14.89
C ASN A 11 18.87 -18.27 -15.15
N THR A 12 19.46 -17.26 -14.52
CA THR A 12 20.89 -16.97 -14.64
C THR A 12 21.64 -17.72 -13.55
N TYR A 13 22.45 -18.70 -13.94
CA TYR A 13 23.28 -19.49 -13.03
C TYR A 13 24.70 -18.96 -12.98
N ARG A 14 25.27 -18.92 -11.77
CA ARG A 14 26.70 -18.67 -11.55
C ARG A 14 27.22 -19.69 -10.54
N THR A 15 28.46 -20.08 -10.74
CA THR A 15 29.23 -20.84 -9.74
C THR A 15 29.60 -19.90 -8.61
N VAL A 16 29.10 -20.16 -7.42
CA VAL A 16 29.52 -19.43 -6.21
C VAL A 16 30.40 -20.34 -5.38
N VAL A 17 31.39 -19.76 -4.70
CA VAL A 17 32.18 -20.48 -3.70
C VAL A 17 31.47 -20.34 -2.37
N LEU A 18 31.08 -21.47 -1.77
CA LEU A 18 30.49 -21.51 -0.44
C LEU A 18 31.57 -21.31 0.63
N PRO A 19 31.19 -20.89 1.86
CA PRO A 19 32.12 -20.78 2.99
C PRO A 19 32.90 -22.08 3.26
N ASP A 20 32.35 -23.21 2.85
CA ASP A 20 32.89 -24.56 3.05
C ASP A 20 33.97 -24.93 2.01
N GLY A 21 34.31 -24.00 1.09
CA GLY A 21 35.30 -24.19 0.03
C GLY A 21 34.77 -24.95 -1.19
N THR A 22 33.52 -25.40 -1.17
CA THR A 22 32.85 -26.07 -2.30
C THR A 22 32.28 -25.05 -3.29
N SER A 23 32.36 -25.37 -4.59
CA SER A 23 31.76 -24.56 -5.65
C SER A 23 30.41 -25.16 -6.05
N GLU A 24 29.34 -24.39 -5.89
CA GLU A 24 27.98 -24.81 -6.29
C GLU A 24 27.42 -23.85 -7.34
N SER A 25 26.74 -24.42 -8.35
CA SER A 25 26.02 -23.63 -9.35
C SER A 25 24.64 -23.25 -8.82
N ARG A 26 24.40 -21.95 -8.63
CA ARG A 26 23.12 -21.44 -8.12
C ARG A 26 22.69 -20.19 -8.87
N THR A 27 21.43 -19.81 -8.68
CA THR A 27 20.90 -18.54 -9.18
C THR A 27 21.06 -17.45 -8.12
N ALA A 28 20.81 -16.20 -8.52
CA ALA A 28 20.93 -15.04 -7.63
C ALA A 28 19.88 -15.04 -6.50
N TRP A 29 18.82 -15.83 -6.63
CA TRP A 29 17.65 -15.77 -5.77
C TRP A 29 17.58 -16.98 -4.82
N ALA A 30 16.74 -16.90 -3.79
CA ALA A 30 16.47 -18.03 -2.90
C ALA A 30 15.81 -19.18 -3.69
N ARG A 31 16.06 -20.41 -3.24
CA ARG A 31 15.39 -21.60 -3.80
C ARG A 31 13.90 -21.48 -3.50
N ASP A 32 13.05 -21.64 -4.53
CA ASP A 32 11.59 -21.43 -4.47
C ASP A 32 11.15 -20.00 -4.07
N THR A 33 11.81 -18.98 -4.65
CA THR A 33 11.45 -17.58 -4.39
C THR A 33 9.98 -17.28 -4.71
N ARG A 34 9.22 -16.82 -3.71
CA ARG A 34 7.79 -16.48 -3.88
C ARG A 34 7.62 -15.00 -4.28
N ALA A 35 7.01 -14.77 -5.45
CA ALA A 35 6.75 -13.42 -5.98
C ALA A 35 5.32 -12.91 -5.72
N TRP A 36 4.46 -13.74 -5.12
CA TRP A 36 3.06 -13.41 -4.78
C TRP A 36 2.87 -12.05 -4.08
N PRO A 37 3.74 -11.66 -3.12
CA PRO A 37 3.67 -10.33 -2.49
C PRO A 37 3.57 -9.17 -3.49
N THR A 38 4.36 -9.24 -4.55
CA THR A 38 4.44 -8.13 -5.52
C THR A 38 3.22 -8.10 -6.43
N TRP A 39 2.65 -9.26 -6.76
CA TRP A 39 1.40 -9.35 -7.53
C TRP A 39 0.21 -8.79 -6.75
N MET A 40 0.14 -9.02 -5.44
CA MET A 40 -0.88 -8.41 -4.59
C MET A 40 -0.78 -6.88 -4.57
N TYR A 41 0.42 -6.32 -4.36
CA TYR A 41 0.60 -4.86 -4.41
C TYR A 41 0.18 -4.27 -5.76
N PHE A 42 0.47 -4.94 -6.87
CA PHE A 42 0.03 -4.52 -8.19
C PHE A 42 -1.50 -4.55 -8.32
N ALA A 43 -2.16 -5.62 -7.87
CA ALA A 43 -3.62 -5.73 -7.90
C ALA A 43 -4.29 -4.62 -7.08
N VAL A 44 -3.76 -4.35 -5.89
CA VAL A 44 -4.25 -3.28 -5.02
C VAL A 44 -4.08 -1.89 -5.66
N ALA A 45 -2.94 -1.63 -6.29
CA ALA A 45 -2.70 -0.40 -7.04
C ALA A 45 -3.66 -0.27 -8.23
N ALA A 46 -3.89 -1.35 -8.98
CA ALA A 46 -4.79 -1.38 -10.13
C ALA A 46 -6.24 -1.06 -9.72
N VAL A 47 -6.75 -1.70 -8.66
CA VAL A 47 -8.10 -1.41 -8.13
C VAL A 47 -8.20 0.05 -7.68
N SER A 48 -7.17 0.56 -6.99
CA SER A 48 -7.14 1.95 -6.55
C SER A 48 -7.20 2.92 -7.74
N VAL A 49 -6.44 2.67 -8.81
CA VAL A 49 -6.45 3.49 -10.03
C VAL A 49 -7.82 3.43 -10.70
N LEU A 50 -8.44 2.25 -10.81
CA LEU A 50 -9.77 2.10 -11.41
C LEU A 50 -10.84 2.89 -10.64
N LEU A 51 -10.82 2.85 -9.31
CA LEU A 51 -11.74 3.63 -8.47
C LEU A 51 -11.55 5.14 -8.63
N ASN A 52 -10.29 5.60 -8.66
CA ASN A 52 -9.99 7.02 -8.92
C ASN A 52 -10.40 7.44 -10.34
N PHE A 53 -10.16 6.59 -11.34
CA PHE A 53 -10.53 6.86 -12.73
C PHE A 53 -12.04 6.94 -12.90
N ALA A 54 -12.80 5.99 -12.34
CA ALA A 54 -14.26 6.00 -12.33
C ALA A 54 -14.80 7.30 -11.69
N THR A 55 -14.11 7.80 -10.66
CA THR A 55 -14.48 9.06 -10.00
C THR A 55 -14.27 10.26 -10.91
N VAL A 56 -13.07 10.42 -11.47
CA VAL A 56 -12.79 11.52 -12.42
C VAL A 56 -13.75 11.46 -13.61
N PHE A 57 -14.05 10.27 -14.11
CA PHE A 57 -14.97 10.06 -15.23
C PHE A 57 -16.40 10.46 -14.86
N SER A 58 -16.89 10.07 -13.67
CA SER A 58 -18.22 10.49 -13.18
C SER A 58 -18.36 12.00 -13.02
N TYR A 59 -17.30 12.72 -12.63
CA TYR A 59 -17.30 14.19 -12.56
C TYR A 59 -17.38 14.83 -13.95
N LYS A 60 -16.83 14.17 -14.99
CA LYS A 60 -16.82 14.70 -16.37
C LYS A 60 -18.20 14.61 -17.07
N PHE A 61 -19.08 13.70 -16.64
CA PHE A 61 -20.36 13.43 -17.30
C PHE A 61 -21.61 14.06 -16.67
N GLY A 62 -21.49 14.92 -15.66
CA GLY A 62 -22.68 15.66 -15.18
C GLY A 62 -22.49 16.51 -13.92
N VAL A 63 -22.17 17.79 -14.09
CA VAL A 63 -22.11 18.81 -13.03
C VAL A 63 -23.52 19.17 -12.50
N GLU A 64 -24.59 18.85 -13.24
CA GLU A 64 -25.97 19.19 -12.85
C GLU A 64 -26.52 18.32 -11.69
N LYS A 65 -25.85 17.21 -11.37
CA LYS A 65 -26.12 16.38 -10.17
C LYS A 65 -25.27 16.79 -8.96
N ALA A 66 -24.60 17.96 -9.00
CA ALA A 66 -23.75 18.45 -7.92
C ALA A 66 -24.47 18.61 -6.56
N ASN A 67 -25.81 18.72 -6.52
CA ASN A 67 -26.55 18.71 -5.25
C ASN A 67 -26.75 17.29 -4.68
N THR A 68 -26.72 16.25 -5.53
CA THR A 68 -26.51 14.84 -5.13
C THR A 68 -25.04 14.55 -4.80
N ALA A 69 -24.11 15.47 -5.08
CA ALA A 69 -22.71 15.31 -4.74
C ALA A 69 -22.46 15.27 -3.23
N SER A 70 -23.39 15.67 -2.36
CA SER A 70 -23.24 15.36 -0.93
C SER A 70 -23.38 13.85 -0.62
N TYR A 71 -24.06 13.08 -1.48
CA TYR A 71 -24.18 11.62 -1.40
C TYR A 71 -23.05 10.93 -2.16
N VAL A 72 -22.70 11.42 -3.36
CA VAL A 72 -21.59 10.88 -4.17
C VAL A 72 -20.23 11.17 -3.50
N THR A 73 -20.02 12.37 -2.95
CA THR A 73 -18.79 12.69 -2.19
C THR A 73 -18.72 11.90 -0.88
N SER A 74 -19.84 11.66 -0.19
CA SER A 74 -19.85 10.82 1.02
C SER A 74 -19.62 9.33 0.72
N GLY A 75 -20.23 8.80 -0.34
CA GLY A 75 -20.01 7.43 -0.79
C GLY A 75 -18.59 7.21 -1.29
N PHE A 76 -18.07 8.16 -2.07
CA PHE A 76 -16.70 8.13 -2.57
C PHE A 76 -15.65 8.20 -1.45
N SER A 77 -15.84 9.07 -0.44
CA SER A 77 -14.95 9.08 0.73
C SER A 77 -14.99 7.77 1.51
N TRP A 78 -16.13 7.09 1.57
CA TRP A 78 -16.20 5.77 2.21
C TRP A 78 -15.49 4.71 1.36
N VAL A 79 -15.65 4.72 0.04
CA VAL A 79 -14.93 3.80 -0.86
C VAL A 79 -13.42 4.01 -0.77
N VAL A 80 -12.93 5.25 -0.75
CA VAL A 80 -11.51 5.56 -0.58
C VAL A 80 -11.00 5.15 0.80
N MET A 81 -11.80 5.33 1.85
CA MET A 81 -11.43 4.94 3.21
C MET A 81 -11.41 3.42 3.41
N VAL A 82 -12.38 2.69 2.86
CA VAL A 82 -12.37 1.21 2.83
C VAL A 82 -11.22 0.69 1.96
N GLY A 83 -11.01 1.29 0.79
CA GLY A 83 -9.91 0.95 -0.10
C GLY A 83 -8.56 1.11 0.61
N ASN A 84 -8.33 2.25 1.27
CA ASN A 84 -7.12 2.46 2.08
C ASN A 84 -7.01 1.42 3.20
N LEU A 85 -8.08 1.18 3.97
CA LEU A 85 -8.08 0.19 5.05
C LEU A 85 -7.67 -1.20 4.55
N VAL A 86 -8.24 -1.66 3.43
CA VAL A 86 -7.89 -2.96 2.85
C VAL A 86 -6.43 -2.99 2.39
N VAL A 87 -5.95 -1.94 1.71
CA VAL A 87 -4.54 -1.81 1.29
C VAL A 87 -3.61 -1.93 2.50
N TRP A 88 -3.87 -1.16 3.55
CA TRP A 88 -3.01 -1.09 4.74
C TRP A 88 -3.09 -2.35 5.59
N SER A 89 -4.26 -3.00 5.70
CA SER A 89 -4.40 -4.29 6.38
C SER A 89 -3.64 -5.40 5.65
N VAL A 90 -3.71 -5.45 4.31
CA VAL A 90 -2.95 -6.42 3.51
C VAL A 90 -1.45 -6.13 3.62
N ALA A 91 -1.03 -4.87 3.53
CA ALA A 91 0.38 -4.49 3.70
C ALA A 91 0.92 -4.88 5.09
N ALA A 92 0.15 -4.64 6.15
CA ALA A 92 0.53 -5.02 7.52
C ALA A 92 0.58 -6.54 7.72
N GLY A 93 -0.39 -7.28 7.16
CA GLY A 93 -0.41 -8.73 7.20
C GLY A 93 0.78 -9.35 6.49
N MET A 94 1.16 -8.83 5.33
CA MET A 94 2.33 -9.27 4.58
C MET A 94 3.64 -8.95 5.31
N TYR A 95 3.77 -7.75 5.88
CA TYR A 95 5.00 -7.36 6.59
C TYR A 95 5.26 -8.19 7.86
N ARG A 96 4.21 -8.71 8.51
CA ARG A 96 4.32 -9.68 9.62
C ARG A 96 4.57 -11.11 9.14
N GLY A 97 3.90 -11.55 8.06
CA GLY A 97 4.03 -12.92 7.55
C GLY A 97 5.40 -13.26 6.97
N GLU A 98 6.12 -12.28 6.42
CA GLU A 98 7.48 -12.50 5.87
C GLU A 98 8.60 -12.38 6.92
N LYS A 99 8.33 -11.74 8.07
CA LYS A 99 9.32 -11.57 9.15
C LYS A 99 9.45 -12.80 10.05
N ASP A 100 8.42 -13.64 10.13
CA ASP A 100 8.29 -14.72 11.14
C ASP A 100 8.91 -16.07 10.71
N LYS A 101 9.78 -16.08 9.69
CA LYS A 101 10.44 -17.30 9.19
C LYS A 101 11.96 -17.26 9.35
N ASP A 102 12.40 -17.20 10.61
CA ASP A 102 13.66 -17.79 11.07
C ASP A 102 14.89 -17.58 10.15
N GLY A 103 15.10 -16.35 9.67
CA GLY A 103 16.26 -15.99 8.82
C GLY A 103 16.32 -16.63 7.42
N LYS A 104 15.39 -17.52 7.07
CA LYS A 104 15.18 -18.11 5.74
C LYS A 104 13.92 -17.51 5.13
N SER A 105 14.00 -16.25 4.75
CA SER A 105 12.93 -15.64 3.96
C SER A 105 13.09 -16.06 2.50
N ASP A 106 12.22 -16.95 2.05
CA ASP A 106 12.09 -17.35 0.64
C ASP A 106 11.33 -16.30 -0.19
N ASP A 107 10.88 -15.22 0.44
CA ASP A 107 10.24 -14.11 -0.26
C ASP A 107 11.31 -13.21 -0.88
N LEU A 108 11.02 -12.70 -2.08
CA LEU A 108 11.93 -11.89 -2.90
C LEU A 108 12.60 -10.78 -2.08
N TRP A 109 11.80 -10.14 -1.23
CA TRP A 109 12.18 -8.97 -0.45
C TRP A 109 12.99 -9.31 0.80
N GLY A 110 12.62 -10.39 1.50
CA GLY A 110 13.39 -10.86 2.66
C GLY A 110 14.76 -11.39 2.26
N TRP A 111 14.85 -12.11 1.12
CA TRP A 111 16.13 -12.57 0.57
C TRP A 111 17.07 -11.41 0.25
N THR A 112 16.55 -10.32 -0.30
CA THR A 112 17.34 -9.20 -0.83
C THR A 112 18.20 -8.46 0.22
N CYS A 113 17.77 -8.43 1.48
CA CYS A 113 18.55 -7.88 2.60
C CYS A 113 19.25 -8.96 3.45
N SER A 114 19.17 -10.24 3.08
CA SER A 114 19.73 -11.35 3.87
C SER A 114 21.25 -11.44 3.76
N ALA A 115 21.88 -12.08 4.75
CA ALA A 115 23.31 -12.39 4.70
C ALA A 115 23.68 -13.28 3.50
N GLY A 116 22.77 -14.18 3.09
CA GLY A 116 22.96 -15.07 1.94
C GLY A 116 23.04 -14.33 0.62
N ALA A 117 22.20 -13.31 0.40
CA ALA A 117 22.27 -12.45 -0.78
C ALA A 117 23.55 -11.60 -0.79
N ARG A 118 24.00 -11.15 0.39
CA ARG A 118 25.24 -10.37 0.52
C ARG A 118 26.49 -11.20 0.20
N ALA A 119 26.51 -12.47 0.59
CA ALA A 119 27.63 -13.38 0.32
C ALA A 119 27.82 -13.65 -1.19
N ILE A 120 26.74 -13.72 -1.97
CA ILE A 120 26.79 -13.97 -3.42
C ILE A 120 26.82 -12.70 -4.28
N GLN A 121 26.72 -11.52 -3.67
CA GLN A 121 26.63 -10.23 -4.37
C GLN A 121 27.78 -10.02 -5.37
N GLN A 122 29.00 -10.48 -5.06
CA GLN A 122 30.15 -10.32 -5.95
C GLN A 122 29.97 -11.05 -7.29
N GLU A 123 29.43 -12.27 -7.26
CA GLU A 123 29.23 -13.11 -8.45
C GLU A 123 28.08 -12.61 -9.34
N PHE A 124 27.12 -11.89 -8.76
CA PHE A 124 25.94 -11.37 -9.45
C PHE A 124 25.94 -9.85 -9.63
N ALA A 125 27.02 -9.15 -9.28
CA ALA A 125 27.09 -7.68 -9.28
C ALA A 125 26.75 -7.03 -10.64
N LYS A 126 26.98 -7.74 -11.76
CA LYS A 126 26.63 -7.26 -13.11
C LYS A 126 25.14 -7.39 -13.44
N GLU A 127 24.44 -8.28 -12.77
CA GLU A 127 23.05 -8.67 -13.05
C GLU A 127 22.08 -8.00 -12.07
N VAL A 128 22.44 -8.03 -10.78
CA VAL A 128 21.59 -7.67 -9.64
C VAL A 128 22.44 -6.97 -8.58
N ASP A 129 21.96 -5.82 -8.09
CA ASP A 129 22.56 -5.13 -6.96
C ASP A 129 21.63 -5.24 -5.74
N PHE A 130 21.89 -6.23 -4.88
CA PHE A 130 21.09 -6.47 -3.67
C PHE A 130 21.17 -5.31 -2.68
N ASN A 131 22.31 -4.62 -2.59
CA ASN A 131 22.50 -3.50 -1.66
C ASN A 131 21.60 -2.31 -2.02
N ARG A 132 21.49 -2.00 -3.32
CA ARG A 132 20.58 -0.95 -3.79
C ARG A 132 19.13 -1.28 -3.47
N PHE A 133 18.70 -2.51 -3.71
CA PHE A 133 17.33 -2.92 -3.42
C PHE A 133 17.02 -2.93 -1.93
N CYS A 134 17.97 -3.37 -1.10
CA CYS A 134 17.83 -3.33 0.36
C CYS A 134 17.65 -1.89 0.86
N ASN A 135 18.45 -0.94 0.34
CA ASN A 135 18.31 0.47 0.70
C ASN A 135 16.94 1.05 0.29
N VAL A 136 16.48 0.79 -0.94
CA VAL A 136 15.14 1.22 -1.38
C VAL A 136 14.04 0.63 -0.50
N GLN A 137 14.17 -0.62 -0.07
CA GLN A 137 13.22 -1.25 0.82
C GLN A 137 13.22 -0.62 2.22
N SER A 138 14.41 -0.31 2.78
CA SER A 138 14.54 0.42 4.04
C SER A 138 13.89 1.81 3.95
N VAL A 139 14.12 2.55 2.86
CA VAL A 139 13.47 3.85 2.62
C VAL A 139 11.95 3.69 2.51
N SER A 140 11.48 2.66 1.81
CA SER A 140 10.05 2.37 1.66
C SER A 140 9.36 2.09 3.00
N TRP A 141 10.06 1.47 3.95
CA TRP A 141 9.55 1.27 5.31
C TRP A 141 9.31 2.60 6.04
N TYR A 142 10.25 3.54 5.97
CA TYR A 142 10.07 4.87 6.59
C TYR A 142 8.93 5.66 5.94
N ILE A 143 8.82 5.61 4.62
CA ILE A 143 7.71 6.25 3.89
C ILE A 143 6.38 5.62 4.31
N GLY A 144 6.33 4.30 4.47
CA GLY A 144 5.14 3.59 4.95
C GLY A 144 4.69 4.06 6.34
N LEU A 145 5.62 4.27 7.27
CA LEU A 145 5.35 4.83 8.60
C LEU A 145 4.76 6.24 8.53
N VAL A 146 5.35 7.13 7.72
CA VAL A 146 4.86 8.50 7.53
C VAL A 146 3.45 8.48 6.92
N GLN A 147 3.22 7.62 5.94
CA GLN A 147 1.94 7.50 5.26
C GLN A 147 0.84 6.95 6.20
N ALA A 148 1.16 6.01 7.08
CA ALA A 148 0.23 5.54 8.11
C ALA A 148 -0.15 6.68 9.09
N GLY A 149 0.80 7.53 9.49
CA GLY A 149 0.54 8.71 10.30
C GLY A 149 -0.37 9.73 9.59
N ALA A 150 -0.12 10.00 8.31
CA ALA A 150 -0.96 10.89 7.50
C ALA A 150 -2.39 10.34 7.32
N ALA A 151 -2.54 9.03 7.16
CA ALA A 151 -3.85 8.37 7.07
C ALA A 151 -4.64 8.53 8.40
N LEU A 152 -3.98 8.34 9.54
CA LEU A 152 -4.59 8.55 10.86
C LEU A 152 -5.09 9.99 11.03
N LEU A 153 -4.25 10.98 10.70
CA LEU A 153 -4.63 12.39 10.77
C LEU A 153 -5.85 12.69 9.89
N THR A 154 -5.87 12.13 8.68
CA THR A 154 -6.99 12.28 7.74
C THR A 154 -8.30 11.74 8.32
N VAL A 155 -8.26 10.55 8.94
CA VAL A 155 -9.43 9.96 9.61
C VAL A 155 -9.94 10.87 10.73
N VAL A 156 -9.03 11.40 11.56
CA VAL A 156 -9.39 12.31 12.67
C VAL A 156 -10.06 13.58 12.13
N ILE A 157 -9.49 14.20 11.09
CA ILE A 157 -10.07 15.39 10.44
C ILE A 157 -11.46 15.08 9.89
N TYR A 158 -11.63 13.90 9.27
CA TYR A 158 -12.91 13.50 8.68
C TYR A 158 -13.98 13.27 9.76
N VAL A 159 -13.63 12.63 10.88
CA VAL A 159 -14.52 12.46 12.04
C VAL A 159 -14.94 13.80 12.62
N MET A 160 -13.99 14.72 12.83
CA MET A 160 -14.28 16.07 13.33
C MET A 160 -15.20 16.84 12.38
N ALA A 161 -14.94 16.79 11.07
CA ALA A 161 -15.76 17.44 10.06
C ALA A 161 -17.19 16.87 10.04
N PHE A 162 -17.33 15.54 10.18
CA PHE A 162 -18.63 14.87 10.26
C PHE A 162 -19.41 15.27 11.52
N MET A 163 -18.75 15.27 12.68
CA MET A 163 -19.35 15.73 13.94
C MET A 163 -19.80 17.19 13.85
N ARG A 164 -18.98 18.06 13.24
CA ARG A 164 -19.32 19.48 13.01
C ARG A 164 -20.55 19.63 12.11
N ARG A 165 -20.64 18.87 11.01
CA ARG A 165 -21.83 18.87 10.14
C ARG A 165 -23.08 18.39 10.87
N ARG A 166 -22.98 17.33 11.69
CA ARG A 166 -24.11 16.86 12.52
C ARG A 166 -24.55 17.91 13.55
N SER A 167 -23.61 18.57 14.21
CA SER A 167 -23.91 19.62 15.18
C SER A 167 -24.63 20.81 14.52
N LYS A 168 -24.13 21.29 13.38
CA LYS A 168 -24.80 22.37 12.60
C LYS A 168 -26.23 22.00 12.20
N ARG A 169 -26.46 20.79 11.69
CA ARG A 169 -27.81 20.31 11.33
C ARG A 169 -28.77 20.27 12.53
N LYS A 170 -28.29 19.83 13.71
CA LYS A 170 -29.10 19.84 14.94
C LYS A 170 -29.46 21.25 15.38
N VAL A 171 -28.55 22.22 15.25
CA VAL A 171 -28.80 23.62 15.60
C VAL A 171 -29.80 24.25 14.64
N GLU A 172 -29.65 24.06 13.33
CA GLU A 172 -30.61 24.54 12.32
C GLU A 172 -32.03 23.97 12.53
N GLN A 173 -32.14 22.67 12.85
CA GLN A 173 -33.43 22.05 13.17
C GLN A 173 -34.06 22.66 14.42
N ARG A 174 -33.29 22.91 15.48
CA ARG A 174 -33.79 23.56 16.70
C ARG A 174 -34.25 25.00 16.43
N LEU A 175 -33.47 25.78 15.69
CA LEU A 175 -33.83 27.15 15.31
C LEU A 175 -35.11 27.20 14.47
N ARG A 176 -35.28 26.29 13.51
CA ARG A 176 -36.52 26.16 12.71
C ARG A 176 -37.74 25.83 13.57
N MET A 177 -37.61 24.91 14.54
CA MET A 177 -38.70 24.56 15.46
C MET A 177 -39.08 25.74 16.37
N SER A 178 -38.10 26.49 16.89
CA SER A 178 -38.35 27.69 17.69
C SER A 178 -39.02 28.81 16.88
N ALA A 179 -38.60 29.02 15.62
CA ALA A 179 -39.23 30.02 14.75
C ALA A 179 -40.70 29.68 14.42
N TYR A 180 -41.01 28.40 14.16
CA TYR A 180 -42.39 27.96 13.92
C TYR A 180 -43.29 28.12 15.15
N GLY A 181 -42.76 27.85 16.35
CA GLY A 181 -43.50 28.04 17.60
C GLY A 181 -43.81 29.52 17.91
N ASN A 182 -42.93 30.43 17.52
CA ASN A 182 -43.13 31.88 17.72
C ASN A 182 -44.13 32.49 16.73
N SER A 183 -44.28 31.90 15.55
CA SER A 183 -45.21 32.39 14.51
C SER A 183 -46.67 31.93 14.71
N ARG A 184 -46.93 31.06 15.70
CA ARG A 184 -48.24 30.46 15.99
C ARG A 184 -48.93 31.05 17.22
N ARG A 185 -48.26 31.95 17.95
CA ARG A 185 -48.81 32.78 19.03
C ARG A 185 -49.12 34.16 18.46
#